data_AF-A0A165BE64-F1
#
_entry.id   AF-A0A165BE64-F1
#
_cell.length_a   1.000
_cell.length_b   1.000
_cell.length_c   1.000
_cell.angle_alpha   90.00
_cell.angle_beta   90.00
_cell.angle_gamma   90.00
#
_symmetry.space_group_name_H-M   'P 1'
#
loop_
_entity.id
_entity.type
_entity.pdbx_description
1 polymer ?
#
loop_
_entity_poly.entity_id
_entity_poly.type
_entity_poly.pdbx_seq_one_letter_code
_entity_poly.pdbx_strand_id
1 'polypeptide(L)'
;YKPVAKKVKPLQEHLPQEYRIVRNRPSDCMDSLPELPVHPPTWVPSTSHLTAERMAGFQLDAEGFLTDDEVRLFEYIIERHQQVFAWEETERRRFKDDYFPPIKFPVVPHEPWTDRHIPIPHAIRDRL
;
A
#
# COMPACT_ATOMS: atom_id res chain seq x y z
N TYR A 1 20.23 9.31 -14.80
CA TYR A 1 21.02 8.23 -14.17
C TYR A 1 21.48 8.70 -12.78
N LYS A 2 21.29 7.92 -11.70
CA LYS A 2 21.71 8.32 -10.34
C LYS A 2 23.20 7.97 -10.12
N PRO A 3 24.06 8.91 -9.72
CA PRO A 3 25.50 8.67 -9.54
C PRO A 3 25.74 7.60 -8.45
N VAL A 4 26.80 6.80 -8.63
CA VAL A 4 27.12 5.62 -7.79
C VAL A 4 27.21 6.00 -6.31
N ALA A 5 27.85 7.13 -5.99
CA ALA A 5 27.96 7.64 -4.62
C ALA A 5 26.63 7.96 -3.92
N LYS A 6 25.53 8.13 -4.69
CA LYS A 6 24.18 8.38 -4.14
C LYS A 6 23.31 7.12 -4.13
N LYS A 7 23.85 5.96 -4.52
CA LYS A 7 23.12 4.68 -4.48
C LYS A 7 23.10 4.18 -3.04
N VAL A 8 21.92 3.74 -2.59
CA VAL A 8 21.71 3.13 -1.28
C VAL A 8 21.40 1.66 -1.54
N LYS A 9 22.12 0.76 -0.88
CA LYS A 9 21.91 -0.69 -1.02
C LYS A 9 21.31 -1.25 0.27
N PRO A 10 20.31 -2.12 0.19
CA PRO A 10 19.80 -2.81 1.37
C PRO A 10 20.87 -3.77 1.91
N LEU A 11 20.90 -3.92 3.23
CA LEU A 11 21.79 -4.85 3.92
C LEU A 11 21.42 -6.31 3.55
N GLN A 12 22.40 -7.14 3.17
CA GLN A 12 22.18 -8.54 2.75
C GLN A 12 22.24 -9.56 3.90
N GLU A 13 22.46 -9.12 5.14
CA GLU A 13 22.51 -10.00 6.32
C GLU A 13 21.13 -10.21 6.97
N HIS A 14 21.10 -10.87 8.11
CA HIS A 14 19.88 -11.08 8.90
C HIS A 14 19.26 -9.75 9.34
N LEU A 15 17.96 -9.57 9.08
CA LEU A 15 17.20 -8.38 9.44
C LEU A 15 17.22 -8.15 10.96
N PRO A 16 17.81 -7.05 11.46
CA PRO A 16 17.84 -6.75 12.89
C PRO A 16 16.42 -6.60 13.46
N GLN A 17 16.26 -6.90 14.75
CA GLN A 17 14.93 -6.91 15.39
C GLN A 17 14.22 -5.55 15.31
N GLU A 18 14.98 -4.45 15.35
CA GLU A 18 14.48 -3.07 15.24
C GLU A 18 13.82 -2.73 13.88
N TYR A 19 14.13 -3.49 12.82
CA TYR A 19 13.53 -3.33 11.49
C TYR A 19 12.42 -4.36 11.20
N ARG A 20 12.10 -5.23 12.17
CA ARG A 20 10.98 -6.16 12.00
C ARG A 20 9.66 -5.40 11.96
N ILE A 21 8.77 -5.84 11.07
CA ILE A 21 7.43 -5.28 10.96
C ILE A 21 6.67 -5.61 12.25
N VAL A 22 6.32 -4.57 13.01
CA VAL A 22 5.47 -4.68 14.19
C VAL A 22 4.02 -4.61 13.73
N ARG A 23 3.17 -5.48 14.31
CA ARG A 23 1.72 -5.45 14.09
C ARG A 23 1.06 -5.09 15.40
N ASN A 24 0.40 -3.94 15.42
CA ASN A 24 -0.34 -3.49 16.58
C ASN A 24 -1.82 -3.86 16.44
N ARG A 25 -2.49 -4.09 17.58
CA ARG A 25 -3.94 -4.15 17.68
C ARG A 25 -4.38 -3.08 18.69
N PRO A 26 -4.56 -1.82 18.24
CA PRO A 26 -4.80 -0.70 19.14
C PRO A 26 -6.17 -0.76 19.83
N SER A 27 -7.21 -1.17 19.11
CA SER A 27 -8.59 -1.30 19.61
C SER A 27 -9.28 -2.49 18.97
N ASP A 28 -10.42 -2.93 19.51
CA ASP A 28 -11.29 -3.88 18.83
C ASP A 28 -11.79 -3.25 17.52
N CYS A 29 -11.72 -4.01 16.44
CA CYS A 29 -12.19 -3.59 15.12
C CYS A 29 -13.70 -3.75 14.93
N MET A 30 -14.36 -4.44 15.86
CA MET A 30 -15.81 -4.71 15.80
C MET A 30 -16.64 -3.67 16.57
N ASP A 31 -16.04 -2.94 17.51
CA ASP A 31 -16.76 -2.00 18.39
C ASP A 31 -17.44 -0.85 17.64
N SER A 32 -16.91 -0.44 16.48
CA SER A 32 -17.43 0.67 15.68
C SER A 32 -18.30 0.22 14.51
N LEU A 33 -18.80 -1.02 14.52
CA LEU A 33 -19.65 -1.51 13.43
C LEU A 33 -21.02 -0.82 13.46
N PRO A 34 -21.51 -0.33 12.30
CA PRO A 34 -22.85 0.23 12.21
C PRO A 34 -23.89 -0.88 12.36
N GLU A 35 -25.03 -0.55 12.96
CA GLU A 35 -26.18 -1.46 12.98
C GLU A 35 -26.74 -1.66 11.57
N LEU A 36 -27.19 -2.88 11.27
CA LEU A 36 -27.79 -3.21 9.98
C LEU A 36 -29.24 -2.70 9.92
N PRO A 37 -29.64 -2.02 8.83
CA PRO A 37 -31.02 -1.61 8.65
C PRO A 37 -31.91 -2.84 8.43
N VAL A 38 -33.10 -2.86 9.04
CA VAL A 38 -34.10 -3.92 8.83
C VAL A 38 -34.68 -3.86 7.42
N HIS A 39 -34.80 -2.66 6.85
CA HIS A 39 -35.25 -2.43 5.49
C HIS A 39 -34.22 -1.56 4.77
N PRO A 40 -33.37 -2.15 3.91
CA PRO A 40 -32.32 -1.39 3.24
C PRO A 40 -32.95 -0.38 2.26
N PRO A 41 -32.54 0.90 2.31
CA PRO A 41 -33.00 1.89 1.35
C PRO A 41 -32.45 1.57 -0.04
N THR A 42 -33.11 2.08 -1.08
CA THR A 42 -32.54 2.05 -2.43
C THR A 42 -31.21 2.81 -2.45
N TRP A 43 -30.16 2.17 -2.95
CA TRP A 43 -28.84 2.77 -3.01
C TRP A 43 -28.81 3.97 -3.97
N VAL A 44 -28.12 5.02 -3.55
CA VAL A 44 -27.83 6.21 -4.35
C VAL A 44 -26.36 6.56 -4.15
N PRO A 45 -25.61 6.90 -5.23
CA PRO A 45 -24.22 7.30 -5.11
C PRO A 45 -24.11 8.53 -4.20
N SER A 46 -23.56 8.37 -3.00
CA SER A 46 -23.44 9.49 -2.04
C SER A 46 -22.09 10.18 -2.12
N THR A 47 -21.07 9.51 -2.67
CA THR A 47 -19.69 9.96 -2.69
C THR A 47 -19.05 9.77 -4.07
N SER A 48 -18.01 10.55 -4.38
CA SER A 48 -17.24 10.41 -5.63
C SER A 48 -16.48 9.08 -5.76
N HIS A 49 -16.25 8.35 -4.66
CA HIS A 49 -15.51 7.10 -4.65
C HIS A 49 -16.34 5.92 -5.17
N LEU A 50 -17.61 5.79 -4.79
CA LEU A 50 -18.48 4.70 -5.26
C LEU A 50 -19.46 5.21 -6.34
N THR A 51 -19.06 5.11 -7.60
CA THR A 51 -19.92 5.42 -8.75
C THR A 51 -20.82 4.25 -9.12
N ALA A 52 -21.90 4.50 -9.87
CA ALA A 52 -22.80 3.44 -10.35
C ALA A 52 -22.08 2.38 -11.19
N GLU A 53 -21.11 2.77 -12.01
CA GLU A 53 -20.29 1.83 -12.78
C GLU A 53 -19.45 0.91 -11.88
N ARG A 54 -18.89 1.48 -10.80
CA ARG A 54 -18.12 0.70 -9.81
C ARG A 54 -19.01 -0.25 -9.03
N MET A 55 -20.19 0.20 -8.62
CA MET A 55 -21.18 -0.66 -7.96
C MET A 55 -21.60 -1.84 -8.85
N ALA A 56 -21.91 -1.57 -10.13
CA ALA A 56 -22.25 -2.60 -11.10
C ALA A 56 -21.11 -3.63 -11.33
N GLY A 57 -19.85 -3.20 -11.17
CA GLY A 57 -18.68 -4.07 -11.26
C GLY A 57 -18.58 -5.14 -10.16
N PHE A 58 -19.25 -4.97 -9.02
CA PHE A 58 -19.25 -5.99 -7.96
C PHE A 58 -20.05 -7.25 -8.30
N GLN A 59 -20.96 -7.18 -9.29
CA GLN A 59 -21.75 -8.34 -9.76
C GLN A 59 -22.36 -9.16 -8.61
N LEU A 60 -23.02 -8.47 -7.67
CA LEU A 60 -23.45 -9.05 -6.38
C LEU A 60 -24.33 -10.29 -6.52
N ASP A 61 -25.15 -10.35 -7.57
CA ASP A 61 -26.06 -11.46 -7.84
C ASP A 61 -25.93 -11.95 -9.29
N ALA A 62 -24.73 -12.35 -9.70
CA ALA A 62 -24.53 -12.93 -11.02
C ALA A 62 -25.24 -14.28 -11.21
N GLU A 63 -25.50 -15.00 -10.11
CA GLU A 63 -25.99 -16.38 -10.10
C GLU A 63 -27.46 -16.50 -9.65
N GLY A 64 -28.12 -15.41 -9.25
CA GLY A 64 -29.51 -15.42 -8.79
C GLY A 64 -29.70 -16.06 -7.40
N PHE A 65 -28.65 -16.05 -6.58
CA PHE A 65 -28.67 -16.63 -5.24
C PHE A 65 -29.28 -15.68 -4.20
N LEU A 66 -29.07 -14.38 -4.36
CA LEU A 66 -29.51 -13.38 -3.40
C LEU A 66 -30.93 -12.90 -3.73
N THR A 67 -31.69 -12.58 -2.68
CA THR A 67 -32.96 -11.86 -2.84
C THR A 67 -32.72 -10.38 -3.12
N ASP A 68 -33.70 -9.69 -3.73
CA ASP A 68 -33.63 -8.25 -4.00
C ASP A 68 -33.33 -7.41 -2.73
N ASP A 69 -33.81 -7.87 -1.57
CA ASP A 69 -33.55 -7.22 -0.27
C ASP A 69 -32.11 -7.42 0.19
N GLU A 70 -31.55 -8.61 0.00
CA GLU A 70 -30.16 -8.91 0.33
C GLU A 70 -29.20 -8.16 -0.60
N VAL A 71 -29.50 -8.08 -1.90
CA VAL A 71 -28.71 -7.26 -2.85
C VAL A 71 -28.66 -5.81 -2.39
N ARG A 72 -29.82 -5.23 -2.05
CA ARG A 72 -29.89 -3.86 -1.51
C ARG A 72 -29.14 -3.69 -0.20
N LEU A 73 -29.16 -4.69 0.68
CA LEU A 73 -28.39 -4.69 1.92
C LEU A 73 -26.88 -4.68 1.63
N PHE A 74 -26.42 -5.47 0.67
CA PHE A 74 -25.01 -5.48 0.27
C PHE A 74 -24.58 -4.15 -0.34
N GLU A 75 -25.39 -3.55 -1.21
CA GLU A 75 -25.14 -2.20 -1.74
C GLU A 75 -24.99 -1.16 -0.62
N TYR A 76 -25.87 -1.21 0.38
CA TYR A 76 -25.80 -0.35 1.57
C TYR A 76 -24.52 -0.58 2.38
N ILE A 77 -24.12 -1.83 2.60
CA ILE A 77 -22.88 -2.18 3.32
C ILE A 77 -21.66 -1.66 2.55
N ILE A 78 -21.60 -1.88 1.24
CA ILE A 78 -20.47 -1.43 0.42
C ILE A 78 -20.35 0.10 0.44
N GLU A 79 -21.46 0.83 0.32
CA GLU A 79 -21.47 2.30 0.45
C GLU A 79 -20.95 2.74 1.82
N ARG A 80 -21.41 2.11 2.91
CA ARG A 80 -20.99 2.46 4.26
C ARG A 80 -19.51 2.19 4.50
N HIS A 81 -18.95 1.18 3.84
CA HIS A 81 -17.56 0.76 3.94
C HIS A 81 -16.70 1.17 2.73
N GLN A 82 -17.13 2.12 1.92
CA GLN A 82 -16.45 2.52 0.68
C GLN A 82 -14.97 2.90 0.85
N GLN A 83 -14.58 3.40 2.02
CA GLN A 83 -13.20 3.81 2.33
C GLN A 83 -12.24 2.64 2.57
N VAL A 84 -12.77 1.42 2.71
CA VAL A 84 -11.95 0.21 2.90
C VAL A 84 -11.40 -0.28 1.56
N PHE A 85 -12.09 0.02 0.46
CA PHE A 85 -11.66 -0.38 -0.87
C PHE A 85 -10.63 0.60 -1.43
N ALA A 86 -9.73 0.08 -2.26
CA ALA A 86 -8.81 0.89 -3.05
C ALA A 86 -9.41 1.09 -4.45
N TRP A 87 -9.75 2.32 -4.78
CA TRP A 87 -10.35 2.70 -6.06
C TRP A 87 -9.30 3.13 -7.08
N GLU A 88 -8.20 3.71 -6.60
CA GLU A 88 -7.05 4.10 -7.40
C GLU A 88 -5.80 3.32 -7.00
N GLU A 89 -4.82 3.26 -7.90
CA GLU A 89 -3.54 2.60 -7.62
C GLU A 89 -2.77 3.29 -6.47
N THR A 90 -2.98 4.60 -6.29
CA THR A 90 -2.39 5.42 -5.22
C THR A 90 -2.86 5.01 -3.82
N GLU A 91 -4.07 4.47 -3.72
CA GLU A 91 -4.71 3.98 -2.50
C GLU A 91 -4.33 2.53 -2.20
N ARG A 92 -3.94 1.78 -3.23
CA ARG A 92 -3.57 0.36 -3.12
C ARG A 92 -2.39 0.18 -2.16
N ARG A 93 -2.47 -0.85 -1.31
CA ARG A 93 -1.44 -1.23 -0.30
C ARG A 93 -1.22 -0.19 0.81
N ARG A 94 -2.16 0.73 1.03
CA ARG A 94 -2.16 1.58 2.23
C ARG A 94 -2.91 0.89 3.36
N PHE A 95 -2.23 0.75 4.50
CA PHE A 95 -2.86 0.33 5.75
C PHE A 95 -2.89 1.52 6.70
N LYS A 96 -3.74 1.45 7.74
CA LYS A 96 -3.71 2.43 8.82
C LYS A 96 -2.39 2.32 9.59
N ASP A 97 -1.73 3.45 9.78
CA ASP A 97 -0.43 3.54 10.48
C ASP A 97 -0.51 3.02 11.93
N ASP A 98 -1.68 3.13 12.57
CA ASP A 98 -1.91 2.63 13.93
C ASP A 98 -1.74 1.10 14.03
N TYR A 99 -2.08 0.36 12.97
CA TYR A 99 -1.93 -1.09 12.89
C TYR A 99 -0.54 -1.48 12.40
N PHE A 100 -0.06 -0.79 11.38
CA PHE A 100 1.21 -1.06 10.72
C PHE A 100 2.03 0.23 10.64
N PRO A 101 2.97 0.45 11.57
CA PRO A 101 3.85 1.61 11.48
C PRO A 101 4.69 1.55 10.19
N PRO A 102 5.14 2.70 9.67
CA PRO A 102 5.96 2.75 8.46
C PRO A 102 7.17 1.80 8.53
N ILE A 103 7.36 1.02 7.46
CA ILE A 103 8.47 0.08 7.37
C ILE A 103 9.79 0.84 7.30
N LYS A 104 10.73 0.49 8.19
CA LYS A 104 12.10 0.98 8.14
C LYS A 104 12.96 -0.05 7.42
N PHE A 105 13.75 0.40 6.44
CA PHE A 105 14.70 -0.47 5.75
C PHE A 105 16.09 -0.29 6.36
N PRO A 106 16.80 -1.38 6.72
CA PRO A 106 18.21 -1.29 7.08
C PRO A 106 19.01 -0.94 5.83
N VAL A 107 19.64 0.22 5.84
CA VAL A 107 20.47 0.70 4.73
C VAL A 107 21.91 0.82 5.18
N VAL A 108 22.83 0.27 4.39
CA VAL A 108 24.27 0.46 4.59
C VAL A 108 24.71 1.63 3.72
N PRO A 109 25.43 2.64 4.26
CA PRO A 109 26.03 3.68 3.44
C PRO A 109 26.95 3.03 2.40
N HIS A 110 26.67 3.27 1.13
CA HIS A 110 27.48 2.70 0.06
C HIS A 110 28.77 3.51 -0.08
N GLU A 111 29.91 2.87 0.19
CA GLU A 111 31.20 3.43 -0.19
C GLU A 111 31.38 3.29 -1.71
N PRO A 112 31.51 4.41 -2.46
CA PRO A 112 31.83 4.33 -3.87
C PRO A 112 33.24 3.76 -4.01
N TRP A 113 33.37 2.63 -4.70
CA TRP A 113 34.66 2.13 -5.12
C TRP A 113 35.26 3.17 -6.08
N THR A 114 36.23 3.93 -5.58
CA THR A 114 37.10 4.75 -6.43
C THR A 114 38.27 3.86 -6.79
N ASP A 115 38.35 3.39 -8.04
CA ASP A 115 39.57 2.73 -8.48
C ASP A 115 40.71 3.72 -8.34
N ARG A 116 41.81 3.29 -7.70
CA ARG A 116 43.03 4.11 -7.71
C ARG A 116 43.37 4.33 -9.17
N HIS A 117 43.48 5.59 -9.59
CA HIS A 117 43.97 5.90 -10.92
C HIS A 117 45.26 5.12 -11.16
N ILE A 118 45.30 4.35 -12.26
CA ILE A 118 46.50 3.62 -12.64
C ILE A 118 47.63 4.65 -12.70
N PRO A 119 48.72 4.47 -11.93
CA PRO A 119 49.80 5.44 -11.92
C PRO A 119 50.32 5.61 -13.35
N ILE A 120 50.42 6.87 -13.80
CA ILE A 120 50.92 7.17 -15.14
C ILE A 120 52.37 6.65 -15.21
N PRO A 121 52.71 5.80 -16.19
CA PRO A 121 54.08 5.33 -16.37
C PRO A 121 55.04 6.52 -16.51
N HIS A 122 56.20 6.44 -15.85
CA HIS A 122 57.20 7.51 -15.86
C HIS A 122 57.58 7.97 -17.28
N ALA A 123 57.63 7.04 -18.24
CA ALA A 123 57.97 7.32 -19.64
C ALA A 123 56.98 8.25 -20.37
N ILE A 124 55.77 8.45 -19.85
CA ILE A 124 54.72 9.26 -20.48
C ILE A 124 54.54 10.60 -19.73
N ARG A 125 55.12 10.74 -18.54
CA ARG A 125 54.92 11.90 -17.65
C ARG A 125 55.46 13.21 -18.22
N ASP A 126 56.52 13.15 -19.02
CA ASP A 126 57.17 14.33 -19.63
C ASP A 126 56.49 14.81 -20.92
N ARG A 127 55.50 14.05 -21.43
CA ARG A 127 54.85 14.27 -22.73
C ARG A 127 53.39 14.73 -22.63
N LEU A 128 52.89 14.93 -21.40
CA LEU A 128 51.59 15.49 -21.05
C LEU A 128 51.74 16.97 -20.69
#